data_AF-A0A1C6TWM1-F1
#
_entry.id   AF-A0A1C6TWM1-F1
#
_cell.length_a   1.000
_cell.length_b   1.000
_cell.length_c   1.000
_cell.angle_alpha   90.00
_cell.angle_beta   90.00
_cell.angle_gamma   90.00
#
_symmetry.space_group_name_H-M   'P 1'
#
loop_
_entity.id
_entity.type
_entity.pdbx_description
1 polymer ?
#
loop_
_entity_poly.entity_id
_entity_poly.type
_entity_poly.pdbx_seq_one_letter_code
_entity_poly.pdbx_strand_id
1 'polypeptide(L)'
;MTKRVTVSLPDDVAAYLAGEENASAAVADALRARMDRAAATAAMLRAVGVDVTEEGIARVRGTLPPPTAEQRAENARRRDLLRAGNWPEGSGRPADA
;
A
#
# COMPACT_ATOMS: atom_id res chain seq x y z
N MET A 1 -1.67 -9.50 23.91
CA MET A 1 -1.80 -10.89 23.43
C MET A 1 -1.04 -11.05 22.13
N THR A 2 -0.36 -12.17 21.91
CA THR A 2 0.33 -12.50 20.66
C THR A 2 -0.15 -13.85 20.13
N LYS A 3 -0.22 -14.01 18.81
CA LYS A 3 -0.55 -15.26 18.12
C LYS A 3 0.54 -15.55 17.09
N ARG A 4 0.98 -16.81 16.99
CA ARG A 4 1.97 -17.25 16.00
C ARG A 4 1.25 -17.66 14.72
N VAL A 5 1.71 -17.12 13.59
CA VAL A 5 1.22 -17.44 12.24
C VAL A 5 2.41 -17.93 11.43
N THR A 6 2.24 -19.04 10.71
CA THR A 6 3.26 -19.61 9.82
C THR A 6 2.74 -19.53 8.37
N VAL A 7 3.59 -19.06 7.45
CA VAL A 7 3.25 -18.91 6.03
C VAL A 7 4.41 -19.34 5.15
N SER A 8 4.11 -19.83 3.95
CA SER A 8 5.09 -20.03 2.89
C SER A 8 5.24 -18.75 2.07
N LEU A 9 6.47 -18.41 1.69
CA LEU A 9 6.80 -17.20 0.94
C LEU A 9 7.49 -17.55 -0.38
N PRO A 10 7.38 -16.70 -1.41
CA PRO A 10 8.23 -16.76 -2.59
C PRO A 10 9.72 -16.69 -2.24
N ASP A 11 10.57 -17.35 -3.02
CA ASP A 11 12.00 -17.50 -2.74
C ASP A 11 12.74 -16.16 -2.60
N ASP A 12 12.39 -15.18 -3.43
CA ASP A 12 12.97 -13.83 -3.40
C ASP A 12 12.63 -13.09 -2.09
N VAL A 13 11.39 -13.23 -1.62
CA VAL A 13 10.94 -12.64 -0.35
C VAL A 13 11.58 -13.35 0.84
N ALA A 14 11.70 -14.69 0.78
CA ALA A 14 12.37 -15.47 1.82
C ALA A 14 13.86 -15.10 1.92
N ALA A 15 14.54 -14.96 0.78
CA ALA A 15 15.94 -14.54 0.73
C ALA A 15 16.14 -13.12 1.29
N TYR A 16 15.25 -12.19 0.97
CA TYR A 16 15.27 -10.86 1.56
C TYR A 16 15.15 -10.90 3.09
N LEU A 17 14.14 -11.62 3.61
CA LEU A 17 13.89 -11.71 5.05
C LEU A 17 15.00 -12.47 5.81
N ALA A 18 15.71 -13.39 5.15
CA ALA A 18 16.84 -14.09 5.75
C ALA A 18 18.02 -13.15 6.08
N GLY A 19 18.10 -11.99 5.42
CA GLY A 19 19.09 -10.96 5.72
C GLY A 19 18.69 -9.99 6.85
N GLU A 20 17.44 -10.03 7.31
CA GLU A 20 16.95 -9.16 8.39
C GLU A 20 17.34 -9.73 9.76
N GLU A 21 17.81 -8.87 10.67
CA GLU A 21 18.11 -9.26 12.06
C GLU A 21 16.90 -9.89 12.76
N ASN A 22 15.70 -9.40 12.42
CA ASN A 22 14.44 -9.94 12.90
C ASN A 22 13.35 -9.91 11.82
N ALA A 23 13.29 -10.98 11.02
CA ALA A 23 12.29 -11.15 9.97
C ALA A 23 10.84 -10.97 10.45
N SER A 24 10.50 -11.46 11.65
CA SER A 24 9.13 -11.36 12.19
C SER A 24 8.76 -9.92 12.52
N ALA A 25 9.69 -9.14 13.08
CA ALA A 25 9.49 -7.72 13.34
C ALA A 25 9.35 -6.94 12.03
N ALA A 26 10.24 -7.19 11.05
CA ALA A 26 10.19 -6.55 9.74
C ALA A 26 8.84 -6.77 9.04
N VAL A 27 8.32 -8.00 9.05
CA VAL A 27 6.99 -8.32 8.51
C VAL A 27 5.88 -7.63 9.30
N ALA A 28 5.94 -7.68 10.63
CA ALA A 28 4.91 -7.05 11.47
C ALA A 28 4.83 -5.53 11.25
N ASP A 29 5.97 -4.86 11.13
CA ASP A 29 6.03 -3.41 10.93
C ASP A 29 5.59 -3.00 9.53
N ALA A 30 5.98 -3.76 8.50
CA ALA A 30 5.47 -3.56 7.15
C ALA A 30 3.94 -3.72 7.08
N LEU A 31 3.39 -4.71 7.79
CA LEU A 31 1.95 -4.93 7.87
C LEU A 31 1.23 -3.82 8.65
N ARG A 32 1.78 -3.38 9.79
CA ARG A 32 1.22 -2.23 10.54
C ARG A 32 1.20 -0.96 9.69
N ALA A 33 2.32 -0.64 9.05
CA ALA A 33 2.40 0.54 8.18
C ALA A 33 1.38 0.45 7.02
N ARG A 34 1.10 -0.75 6.51
CA ARG A 34 0.03 -0.97 5.52
C ARG A 34 -1.36 -0.73 6.11
N MET A 35 -1.63 -1.23 7.31
CA MET A 35 -2.91 -1.02 8.00
C MET A 35 -3.15 0.45 8.31
N ASP A 36 -2.14 1.16 8.81
CA ASP A 36 -2.23 2.58 9.15
C ASP A 36 -2.53 3.44 7.91
N ARG A 37 -1.86 3.16 6.78
CA ARG A 37 -2.17 3.83 5.50
C ARG A 37 -3.60 3.59 5.04
N ALA A 38 -4.10 2.36 5.18
CA ALA A 38 -5.47 2.03 4.82
C ALA A 38 -6.47 2.78 5.72
N ALA A 39 -6.22 2.81 7.04
CA ALA A 39 -7.05 3.55 8.00
C ALA A 39 -7.05 5.06 7.72
N ALA A 40 -5.89 5.65 7.43
CA ALA A 40 -5.78 7.06 7.05
C ALA A 40 -6.60 7.37 5.79
N THR A 41 -6.52 6.51 4.77
CA THR A 41 -7.29 6.65 3.53
C THR A 41 -8.79 6.56 3.79
N ALA A 42 -9.24 5.58 4.57
CA ALA A 42 -10.63 5.42 4.94
C ALA A 42 -11.17 6.64 5.72
N ALA A 43 -10.37 7.19 6.63
CA ALA A 43 -10.72 8.40 7.38
C ALA A 43 -10.88 9.63 6.46
N MET A 44 -9.95 9.83 5.51
CA MET A 44 -10.04 10.91 4.53
C MET A 44 -11.30 10.81 3.65
N LEU A 45 -11.62 9.61 3.17
CA LEU A 45 -12.82 9.36 2.37
C LEU A 45 -14.10 9.61 3.19
N ARG A 46 -14.12 9.17 4.45
CA ARG A 46 -15.26 9.40 5.34
C ARG A 46 -15.50 10.88 5.60
N ALA A 47 -14.43 11.66 5.71
CA ALA A 47 -14.53 13.12 5.88
C ALA A 47 -15.25 13.83 4.72
N VAL A 48 -15.25 13.23 3.52
CA VAL A 48 -15.98 13.73 2.35
C VAL A 48 -17.27 12.96 2.06
N GLY A 49 -17.78 12.20 3.05
CA GLY A 49 -19.05 11.47 2.95
C GLY A 49 -18.97 10.12 2.23
N VAL A 50 -17.77 9.62 1.93
CA VAL A 50 -17.56 8.31 1.31
C VAL A 50 -17.18 7.29 2.38
N ASP A 51 -18.08 6.36 2.70
CA ASP A 51 -17.77 5.29 3.65
C ASP A 51 -17.23 4.05 2.93
N VAL A 52 -16.08 3.55 3.39
CA VAL A 52 -15.44 2.35 2.86
C VAL A 52 -15.83 1.17 3.75
N THR A 53 -16.77 0.34 3.29
CA THR A 53 -17.22 -0.84 4.04
C THR A 53 -16.45 -2.09 3.67
N GLU A 54 -16.37 -3.06 4.58
CA GLU A 54 -15.74 -4.36 4.33
C GLU A 54 -16.43 -5.12 3.18
N GLU A 55 -17.75 -5.05 3.10
CA GLU A 55 -18.53 -5.66 2.01
C GLU A 55 -18.22 -4.98 0.67
N GLY A 56 -18.06 -3.65 0.68
CA GLY A 56 -17.65 -2.87 -0.48
C GLY A 56 -16.26 -3.27 -0.97
N ILE A 57 -15.29 -3.39 -0.04
CA ILE A 57 -13.94 -3.86 -0.33
C ILE A 57 -13.99 -5.28 -0.91
N ALA A 58 -14.72 -6.20 -0.28
CA ALA A 58 -14.82 -7.58 -0.72
C ALA A 58 -15.39 -7.67 -2.14
N ARG A 59 -16.41 -6.87 -2.46
CA ARG A 59 -17.04 -6.81 -3.79
C ARG A 59 -16.09 -6.36 -4.89
N VAL A 60 -15.18 -5.43 -4.60
CA VAL A 60 -14.26 -4.86 -5.61
C VAL A 60 -12.85 -5.43 -5.56
N ARG A 61 -12.53 -6.26 -4.56
CA ARG A 61 -11.20 -6.86 -4.42
C ARG A 61 -10.91 -7.74 -5.63
N GLY A 62 -9.85 -7.43 -6.36
CA GLY A 62 -9.41 -8.18 -7.54
C GLY A 62 -10.18 -7.84 -8.83
N THR A 63 -11.13 -6.91 -8.80
CA THR A 63 -11.82 -6.46 -10.03
C THR A 63 -11.02 -5.41 -10.79
N LEU A 64 -10.16 -4.67 -10.10
CA LEU A 64 -9.25 -3.71 -10.72
C LEU A 64 -8.05 -4.43 -11.34
N PRO A 65 -7.68 -4.11 -12.59
CA PRO A 65 -6.48 -4.68 -13.20
C PRO A 65 -5.24 -4.27 -12.40
N PRO A 66 -4.20 -5.12 -12.35
CA PRO A 66 -2.93 -4.73 -11.78
C PRO A 66 -2.39 -3.51 -12.55
N PRO A 67 -1.71 -2.56 -11.86
CA PRO A 67 -1.11 -1.42 -12.55
C PRO A 67 -0.14 -1.89 -13.63
N THR A 68 -0.12 -1.24 -14.78
CA THR A 68 0.84 -1.52 -15.86
C THR A 68 2.28 -1.28 -15.40
N ALA A 69 3.27 -1.80 -16.14
CA ALA A 69 4.68 -1.54 -15.81
C ALA A 69 5.00 -0.04 -15.76
N GLU A 70 4.42 0.73 -16.69
CA GLU A 70 4.53 2.19 -16.75
C GLU A 70 3.88 2.85 -15.52
N GLN A 71 2.65 2.46 -15.15
CA GLN A 71 1.99 2.97 -13.95
C GLN A 71 2.78 2.65 -12.66
N ARG A 72 3.40 1.47 -12.58
CA ARG A 72 4.26 1.12 -11.45
C ARG A 72 5.52 1.99 -11.39
N ALA A 73 6.15 2.23 -12.55
CA ALA A 73 7.33 3.11 -12.63
C ALA A 73 6.98 4.55 -12.24
N GLU A 74 5.85 5.07 -12.72
CA GLU A 74 5.38 6.41 -12.38
C GLU A 74 5.02 6.51 -10.88
N ASN A 75 4.36 5.50 -10.31
CA ASN A 75 4.09 5.45 -8.87
C ASN A 75 5.39 5.43 -8.05
N ALA A 76 6.42 4.69 -8.49
CA ALA A 76 7.73 4.68 -7.84
C ALA A 76 8.38 6.06 -7.90
N ARG A 77 8.38 6.71 -9.07
CA ARG A 77 8.88 8.08 -9.24
C ARG A 77 8.17 9.06 -8.32
N ARG A 78 6.84 9.05 -8.28
CA ARG A 78 6.04 9.91 -7.41
C ARG A 78 6.35 9.70 -5.92
N ARG A 79 6.50 8.45 -5.51
CA ARG A 79 6.91 8.11 -4.14
C ARG A 79 8.30 8.67 -3.81
N ASP A 80 9.22 8.63 -4.75
CA ASP A 80 10.58 9.14 -4.53
C ASP A 80 10.61 10.68 -4.51
N LEU A 81 9.77 11.34 -5.31
CA LEU A 81 9.51 12.78 -5.21
C LEU A 81 8.91 13.17 -3.85
N LEU A 82 7.92 12.42 -3.37
CA LEU A 82 7.34 12.62 -2.02
C LEU A 82 8.42 12.50 -0.94
N ARG A 83 9.27 11.47 -1.02
CA ARG A 83 10.38 11.30 -0.06
C ARG A 83 11.41 12.42 -0.14
N ALA A 84 11.65 12.98 -1.32
CA ALA A 84 12.52 14.13 -1.50
C ALA A 84 11.87 15.47 -1.10
N GLY A 85 10.59 15.50 -0.73
CA GLY A 85 9.84 16.72 -0.43
C GLY A 85 9.46 17.55 -1.65
N ASN A 86 9.65 17.02 -2.87
CA ASN A 86 9.51 17.74 -4.14
C ASN A 86 8.18 17.41 -4.83
N TRP A 87 7.06 17.43 -4.10
CA TRP A 87 5.76 17.13 -4.70
C TRP A 87 5.31 18.28 -5.62
N PRO A 88 5.05 18.02 -6.92
CA PRO A 88 4.62 19.06 -7.83
C PRO A 88 3.18 19.49 -7.50
N GLU A 89 3.01 20.78 -7.16
CA GLU A 89 1.70 21.42 -7.04
C GLU A 89 0.98 21.35 -8.39
N GLY A 90 -0.21 20.74 -8.44
CA GLY A 90 -1.04 20.67 -9.66
C GLY A 90 -1.22 19.28 -10.31
N SER A 91 -0.63 18.21 -9.78
CA SER A 91 -0.73 16.85 -10.36
C SER A 91 -2.09 16.13 -10.18
N GLY A 92 -3.12 16.83 -9.69
CA GLY A 92 -4.36 16.25 -9.18
C GLY A 92 -5.51 16.04 -10.19
N ARG A 93 -5.37 16.41 -11.46
CA ARG A 93 -6.43 16.17 -12.45
C ARG A 93 -5.82 16.01 -13.84
N PRO A 94 -6.07 14.93 -14.59
CA PRO A 94 -5.93 15.01 -16.04
C PRO A 94 -6.93 16.07 -16.51
N ALA A 95 -6.42 17.15 -17.12
CA ALA A 95 -7.25 17.97 -17.98
C ALA A 95 -7.77 17.04 -19.08
N ASP A 96 -9.09 16.91 -19.17
CA ASP A 96 -9.81 16.20 -20.23
C ASP A 96 -9.86 14.66 -20.09
N ALA A 97 -10.91 14.18 -19.42
CA ALA A 97 -11.50 12.85 -19.60
C ALA A 97 -13.02 12.95 -19.48
#